data_AF-D8F391-F1
#
_entry.id   AF-D8F391-F1
#
_cell.length_a   1.000
_cell.length_b   1.000
_cell.length_c   1.000
_cell.angle_alpha   90.00
_cell.angle_beta   90.00
_cell.angle_gamma   90.00
#
_symmetry.space_group_name_H-M   'P 1'
#
loop_
_entity.id
_entity.type
_entity.pdbx_description
1 polymer ?
#
loop_
_entity_poly.entity_id
_entity_poly.type
_entity_poly.pdbx_seq_one_letter_code
_entity_poly.pdbx_strand_id
1 'polypeptide(L)'
;MIQNKFKEEMFVKKPLLLVLGLISIAVWGEMVLAQEHKGPRLAVEGREFDFKEVKEGVVLEHTFKILNKGDESLKILSVRPG
;
A
#
# COMPACT_ATOMS: atom_id res chain seq x y z
N MET A 1 -40.72 13.63 41.89
CA MET A 1 -40.42 14.22 40.56
C MET A 1 -38.95 14.11 40.16
N ILE A 2 -38.00 14.31 41.09
CA ILE A 2 -36.55 14.31 40.81
C ILE A 2 -36.00 12.94 40.36
N GLN A 3 -36.48 11.84 40.93
CA GLN A 3 -35.99 10.47 40.62
C GLN A 3 -36.33 10.01 39.19
N ASN A 4 -37.48 10.43 38.64
CA ASN A 4 -37.87 10.09 37.27
C ASN A 4 -37.04 10.87 36.25
N LYS A 5 -36.74 12.15 36.53
CA LYS A 5 -35.87 12.99 35.69
C LYS A 5 -34.45 12.41 35.61
N PHE A 6 -33.92 11.92 36.73
CA PHE A 6 -32.60 11.26 36.77
C PHE A 6 -32.59 9.93 36.01
N LYS A 7 -33.66 9.13 36.12
CA LYS A 7 -33.80 7.86 35.38
C LYS A 7 -33.95 8.08 33.88
N GLU A 8 -34.69 9.10 33.45
CA GLU A 8 -34.81 9.48 32.03
C GLU A 8 -33.50 10.01 31.46
N GLU A 9 -32.80 10.90 32.18
CA GLU A 9 -31.48 11.34 31.75
C GLU A 9 -30.48 10.19 31.64
N MET A 10 -30.52 9.25 32.60
CA MET A 10 -29.68 8.06 32.58
C MET A 10 -30.06 7.09 31.45
N PHE A 11 -31.36 7.03 31.08
CA PHE A 11 -31.87 6.21 29.98
C PHE A 11 -31.48 6.77 28.60
N VAL A 12 -31.33 8.10 28.45
CA VAL A 12 -30.90 8.76 27.21
C VAL A 12 -29.38 8.85 27.08
N LYS A 13 -28.66 9.08 28.18
CA LYS A 13 -27.19 9.20 28.17
C LYS A 13 -26.48 7.87 27.86
N LYS A 14 -27.05 6.74 28.27
CA LYS A 14 -26.50 5.38 27.99
C LYS A 14 -26.46 5.03 26.49
N PRO A 15 -27.56 5.12 25.72
CA PRO A 15 -27.52 4.89 24.29
C PRO A 15 -26.70 5.96 23.57
N LEU A 16 -26.70 7.21 24.04
CA LEU A 16 -25.86 8.27 23.48
C LEU A 16 -24.35 7.97 23.63
N LEU A 17 -23.92 7.48 24.79
CA LEU A 17 -22.54 7.04 25.02
C LEU A 17 -22.17 5.83 24.16
N LEU A 18 -23.09 4.89 23.95
CA LEU A 18 -22.88 3.74 23.06
C LEU A 18 -22.73 4.18 21.60
N VAL A 19 -23.56 5.11 21.13
CA VAL A 19 -23.47 5.68 19.77
C VAL A 19 -22.16 6.45 19.58
N LEU A 20 -21.75 7.27 20.55
CA LEU A 20 -20.46 7.98 20.51
C LEU A 20 -19.26 7.01 20.51
N GLY A 21 -19.34 5.91 21.26
CA GLY A 21 -18.34 4.85 21.24
C GLY A 21 -18.23 4.17 19.87
N LEU A 22 -19.37 3.84 19.24
CA LEU A 22 -19.41 3.24 17.90
C LEU A 22 -18.86 4.18 16.82
N ILE A 23 -19.18 5.48 16.90
CA ILE A 23 -18.63 6.50 15.98
C ILE A 23 -17.11 6.60 16.15
N SER A 24 -16.61 6.54 17.38
CA SER A 24 -15.16 6.57 17.66
C SER A 24 -14.45 5.35 17.05
N ILE A 25 -15.05 4.16 17.13
CA ILE A 25 -14.48 2.95 16.52
C ILE A 25 -14.47 3.05 14.98
N ALA A 26 -15.54 3.59 14.38
CA ALA A 26 -15.61 3.78 12.93
C ALA A 26 -14.56 4.79 12.43
N VAL A 27 -14.36 5.90 13.15
CA VAL A 27 -13.39 6.94 12.76
C VAL A 27 -11.93 6.48 12.96
N TRP A 28 -11.66 5.61 13.94
CA TRP A 28 -10.30 5.16 14.24
C TRP A 28 -9.94 3.85 13.55
N GLY A 29 -10.92 3.07 13.11
CA GLY A 29 -10.72 1.78 12.44
C GLY A 29 -10.07 1.89 11.05
N GLU A 30 -10.22 3.03 10.38
CA GLU A 30 -9.73 3.22 9.01
C GLU A 30 -8.19 3.23 8.91
N MET A 31 -7.46 3.60 9.97
CA MET A 31 -5.99 3.66 9.94
C MET A 31 -5.30 2.29 9.86
N VAL A 32 -5.99 1.19 10.14
CA VAL A 32 -5.36 -0.15 10.22
C VAL A 32 -5.16 -0.80 8.85
N LEU A 33 -5.91 -0.40 7.83
CA LEU A 33 -5.94 -1.12 6.54
C LEU A 33 -4.89 -0.64 5.52
N ALA A 34 -4.22 0.49 5.76
CA ALA A 34 -3.18 1.00 4.86
C ALA A 34 -1.79 0.49 5.28
N GLN A 35 -1.57 -0.82 5.20
CA GLN A 35 -0.23 -1.37 5.35
C GLN A 35 0.52 -1.27 4.03
N GLU A 36 1.53 -0.40 3.99
CA GLU A 36 2.43 -0.32 2.85
C GLU A 36 3.28 -1.60 2.77
N HIS A 37 3.34 -2.22 1.60
CA HIS A 37 4.17 -3.40 1.37
C HIS A 37 5.66 -3.03 1.47
N LYS A 38 6.27 -3.36 2.60
CA LYS A 38 7.72 -3.22 2.83
C LYS A 38 8.51 -4.26 2.02
N GLY A 39 9.76 -3.93 1.74
CA GLY A 39 10.71 -4.80 1.07
C GLY A 39 11.21 -4.23 -0.27
N PRO A 40 12.18 -4.92 -0.90
CA PRO A 40 12.72 -4.50 -2.18
C PRO A 40 11.67 -4.64 -3.28
N ARG A 41 11.59 -3.66 -4.19
CA ARG A 41 10.62 -3.66 -5.30
C ARG A 41 11.33 -3.40 -6.61
N LEU A 42 11.43 -4.43 -7.44
CA LEU A 42 12.08 -4.34 -8.75
C LEU A 42 11.13 -3.71 -9.78
N ALA A 43 11.61 -2.65 -10.44
CA ALA A 43 10.98 -2.06 -11.62
C ALA A 43 12.00 -2.03 -12.76
N VAL A 44 11.56 -2.42 -13.96
CA VAL A 44 12.38 -2.38 -15.17
C VAL A 44 11.75 -1.38 -16.13
N GLU A 45 12.52 -0.38 -16.54
CA GLU A 45 12.10 0.55 -17.59
C GLU A 45 12.37 -0.07 -18.96
N GLY A 46 11.36 -0.06 -19.83
CA GLY A 46 11.47 -0.58 -21.20
C GLY A 46 11.85 -2.05 -21.22
N ARG A 47 10.95 -2.94 -20.78
CA ARG A 47 11.22 -4.38 -20.64
C ARG A 47 11.62 -5.09 -21.93
N GLU A 48 11.32 -4.48 -23.07
CA GLU A 48 11.56 -5.04 -24.39
C GLU A 48 12.24 -3.99 -25.26
N PHE A 49 13.22 -4.44 -26.04
CA PHE A 49 13.87 -3.62 -27.05
C PHE A 49 13.96 -4.42 -28.34
N ASP A 50 13.33 -3.91 -29.39
CA ASP A 50 13.37 -4.51 -30.72
C ASP A 50 14.47 -3.83 -31.55
N PHE A 51 15.54 -4.59 -31.83
CA PHE A 51 16.63 -4.15 -32.70
C PHE A 51 16.25 -4.14 -34.19
N LYS A 52 15.09 -4.69 -34.56
CA LYS A 52 14.57 -4.81 -35.93
C LYS A 52 15.52 -5.61 -36.82
N GLU A 53 16.05 -4.97 -37.87
CA GLU A 53 16.93 -5.58 -38.84
C GLU A 53 18.39 -5.43 -38.39
N VAL A 54 19.07 -6.56 -38.24
CA VAL A 54 20.47 -6.61 -37.81
C VAL A 54 21.33 -7.16 -38.95
N LYS A 55 22.40 -6.46 -39.28
CA LYS A 55 23.38 -6.94 -40.27
C LYS A 55 24.33 -7.93 -39.61
N GLU A 56 24.72 -8.95 -40.39
CA GLU A 56 25.69 -9.94 -39.94
C GLU A 56 27.01 -9.29 -39.53
N GLY A 57 27.59 -9.79 -38.42
CA GLY A 57 28.86 -9.30 -37.88
C GLY A 57 28.77 -8.02 -37.06
N VAL A 58 27.58 -7.44 -36.86
CA VAL A 58 27.39 -6.22 -36.05
C VAL A 58 27.17 -6.56 -34.58
N VAL A 59 27.92 -5.89 -33.71
CA VAL A 59 27.67 -5.91 -32.26
C VAL A 59 26.64 -4.85 -31.92
N LEU A 60 25.58 -5.24 -31.24
CA LEU A 60 24.52 -4.36 -30.77
C LEU A 60 24.51 -4.31 -29.25
N GLU A 61 24.36 -3.12 -28.72
CA GLU A 61 24.29 -2.88 -27.28
C GLU A 61 22.97 -2.21 -26.93
N HIS A 62 22.32 -2.72 -25.87
CA HIS A 62 21.17 -2.08 -25.26
C HIS A 62 21.28 -2.16 -23.74
N THR A 63 20.89 -1.08 -23.06
CA THR A 63 20.97 -0.97 -21.61
C THR A 63 19.56 -0.88 -21.02
N PHE A 64 19.17 -1.91 -20.26
CA PHE A 64 17.97 -1.86 -19.43
C PHE A 64 18.24 -1.16 -18.12
N LYS A 65 17.33 -0.27 -17.70
CA LYS A 65 17.40 0.37 -16.39
C LYS A 65 16.58 -0.42 -15.38
N ILE A 66 17.25 -0.86 -14.32
CA ILE A 66 16.64 -1.55 -13.18
C ILE A 66 16.59 -0.57 -12.01
N LEU A 67 15.41 -0.39 -11.43
CA LEU A 67 15.18 0.46 -10.27
C LEU A 67 14.66 -0.37 -9.11
N ASN A 68 15.22 -0.10 -7.93
CA ASN A 68 14.63 -0.55 -6.68
C ASN A 68 13.71 0.55 -6.14
N LYS A 69 12.40 0.35 -6.25
CA LYS A 69 11.37 1.26 -5.72
C LYS A 69 10.95 0.90 -4.29
N GLY A 70 11.62 -0.06 -3.66
CA GLY A 70 11.36 -0.50 -2.30
C GLY A 70 12.11 0.33 -1.26
N ASP A 71 11.87 0.01 0.01
CA ASP A 71 12.53 0.61 1.18
C ASP A 71 13.69 -0.26 1.71
N GLU A 72 13.96 -1.39 1.07
CA GLU A 72 15.03 -2.32 1.42
C GLU A 72 15.95 -2.61 0.23
N SER A 73 17.16 -3.12 0.48
CA SER A 73 18.16 -3.40 -0.56
C SER A 73 17.73 -4.53 -1.52
N LEU A 74 17.75 -4.25 -2.82
CA LEU A 74 17.46 -5.22 -3.87
C LEU A 74 18.75 -5.92 -4.32
N LYS A 75 18.86 -7.23 -4.04
CA LYS A 75 19.97 -8.06 -4.49
C LYS A 75 19.62 -8.77 -5.80
N ILE A 76 20.34 -8.45 -6.87
CA ILE A 76 20.21 -9.13 -8.17
C ILE A 76 21.15 -10.34 -8.18
N LEU A 77 20.59 -11.54 -8.37
CA LEU A 77 21.36 -12.80 -8.32
C LEU A 77 21.77 -13.31 -9.71
N SER A 78 20.95 -13.06 -10.74
CA SER A 78 21.19 -13.51 -12.11
C SER A 78 20.42 -12.62 -13.07
N VAL A 79 20.97 -12.40 -14.26
CA VAL A 79 20.33 -11.73 -15.39
C VAL A 79 20.30 -12.71 -16.56
N ARG A 80 19.11 -12.92 -17.13
CA ARG A 80 18.91 -13.79 -18.29
C ARG A 80 18.23 -12.98 -19.40
N PRO A 81 18.96 -12.59 -20.45
CA PRO A 81 18.40 -11.77 -21.53
C PRO A 81 17.56 -12.56 -22.56
N GLY A 82 17.36 -13.87 -22.37
CA GLY A 82 16.68 -14.75 -23.32
C GLY A 82 17.64 -15.79 -23.89
#